data_AF-A0A535R8H2-F1
#
_entry.id   AF-A0A535R8H2-F1
#
_cell.length_a   1.000
_cell.length_b   1.000
_cell.length_c   1.000
_cell.angle_alpha   90.00
_cell.angle_beta   90.00
_cell.angle_gamma   90.00
#
_symmetry.space_group_name_H-M   'P 1'
#
loop_
_entity.id
_entity.type
_entity.pdbx_description
1 polymer ?
#
loop_
_entity_poly.entity_id
_entity_poly.type
_entity_poly.pdbx_seq_one_letter_code
_entity_poly.pdbx_strand_id
1 'polypeptide(L)'
;MRPVTPSPLSRKLLVQPGQRVLVLNPPAGYLDALQPLPEGASADARPAGGAYDAVQVFALDRAALEGRVPAALAALKPGGLLWAAYPKPGDGPTSDLTRDHGWGTLHAAGLVAVTQVGIDGSWNALRFRPAAEAGGPEDAGIPPADLLPVGRRATAAYRALRLLAEPLLHACFRFRVSGRERIPRSGTYVVIANHLGWLDALTLSMVFPVEPRLHFLADPTSMIRRRFEWWIVRATGGIVPVDRSLRHNEKLFRQVRRCLELGGAVALFPEGDVGPREGELLPFKKGFAHFAVEAGVPVVPVALSGAKDLWLRKPIRVLVGEPIPTTGRGVEEVHDLGVKAVARLLPAYTDPPGPRLLRRWLTELL
;
A
#
# COMPACT_ATOMS: atom_id res chain seq x y z
N MET A 1 -25.67 9.08 42.36
CA MET A 1 -24.58 8.15 41.99
C MET A 1 -23.43 8.95 41.41
N ARG A 2 -22.17 8.65 41.75
CA ARG A 2 -21.03 9.28 41.07
C ARG A 2 -20.95 8.73 39.64
N PRO A 3 -20.75 9.57 38.62
CA PRO A 3 -20.60 9.09 37.25
C PRO A 3 -19.39 8.15 37.17
N VAL A 4 -19.59 6.98 36.55
CA VAL A 4 -18.51 6.01 36.35
C VAL A 4 -17.55 6.59 35.32
N THR A 5 -16.32 6.89 35.73
CA THR A 5 -15.28 7.36 34.81
C THR A 5 -14.90 6.22 33.86
N PRO A 6 -15.11 6.35 32.54
CA PRO A 6 -14.79 5.27 31.60
C PRO A 6 -13.30 4.98 31.55
N SER A 7 -12.97 3.72 31.30
CA SER A 7 -11.59 3.25 31.17
C SER A 7 -10.81 4.09 30.15
N PRO A 8 -9.49 4.29 30.33
CA PRO A 8 -8.67 4.94 29.32
C PRO A 8 -8.77 4.26 27.94
N LEU A 9 -8.94 2.94 27.92
CA LEU A 9 -9.05 2.16 26.69
C LEU A 9 -10.38 2.39 25.96
N SER A 10 -11.51 2.33 26.66
CA SER A 10 -12.83 2.60 26.05
C SER A 10 -12.91 4.01 25.46
N ARG A 11 -12.31 5.01 26.13
CA ARG A 11 -12.18 6.38 25.61
C ARG A 11 -11.31 6.44 24.36
N LYS A 12 -10.15 5.75 24.33
CA LYS A 12 -9.29 5.68 23.13
C LYS A 12 -10.01 5.05 21.93
N LEU A 13 -10.88 4.07 22.19
CA LEU A 13 -11.67 3.38 21.18
C LEU A 13 -12.98 4.11 20.82
N LEU A 14 -13.20 5.30 21.41
CA LEU A 14 -14.32 6.19 21.15
C LEU A 14 -15.70 5.60 21.51
N VAL A 15 -15.75 4.66 22.46
CA VAL A 15 -17.02 4.11 22.95
C VAL A 15 -17.80 5.23 23.65
N GLN A 16 -19.07 5.40 23.26
CA GLN A 16 -19.97 6.42 23.82
C GLN A 16 -21.00 5.79 24.77
N PRO A 17 -21.65 6.59 25.63
CA PRO A 17 -22.77 6.14 26.46
C PRO A 17 -23.88 5.47 25.62
N GLY A 18 -24.47 4.40 26.16
CA GLY A 18 -25.57 3.66 25.53
C GLY A 18 -25.19 2.81 24.30
N GLN A 19 -23.92 2.81 23.88
CA GLN A 19 -23.51 2.06 22.69
C GLN A 19 -23.29 0.57 22.97
N ARG A 20 -23.66 -0.26 21.99
CA ARG A 20 -23.31 -1.67 21.96
C ARG A 20 -22.04 -1.89 21.15
N VAL A 21 -21.04 -2.50 21.78
CA VAL A 21 -19.76 -2.85 21.16
C VAL A 21 -19.66 -4.36 20.98
N LEU A 22 -19.34 -4.82 19.78
CA LEU A 22 -18.99 -6.22 19.52
C LEU A 22 -17.49 -6.36 19.41
N VAL A 23 -16.88 -7.24 20.19
CA VAL A 23 -15.46 -7.55 20.11
C VAL A 23 -15.29 -8.97 19.60
N LEU A 24 -14.83 -9.10 18.36
CA LEU A 24 -14.59 -10.37 17.70
C LEU A 24 -13.17 -10.86 17.98
N ASN A 25 -13.10 -12.07 18.54
CA ASN A 25 -11.85 -12.78 18.87
C ASN A 25 -10.90 -12.04 19.85
N PRO A 26 -11.39 -11.43 20.94
CA PRO A 26 -10.54 -10.71 21.88
C PRO A 26 -9.47 -11.64 22.49
N PRO A 27 -8.25 -11.14 22.76
CA PRO A 27 -7.29 -11.85 23.60
C PRO A 27 -7.83 -11.97 25.03
N ALA A 28 -7.29 -12.93 25.79
CA ALA A 28 -7.68 -13.14 27.17
C ALA A 28 -7.52 -11.86 28.01
N GLY A 29 -8.51 -11.55 28.85
CA GLY A 29 -8.52 -10.36 29.71
C GLY A 29 -8.81 -9.03 29.01
N TYR A 30 -9.00 -9.02 27.68
CA TYR A 30 -9.27 -7.77 26.95
C TYR A 30 -10.58 -7.09 27.35
N LEU A 31 -11.65 -7.87 27.53
CA LEU A 31 -12.96 -7.32 27.91
C LEU A 31 -12.92 -6.70 29.31
N ASP A 32 -12.14 -7.28 30.23
CA ASP A 32 -11.92 -6.71 31.55
C ASP A 32 -11.13 -5.40 31.47
N ALA A 33 -10.10 -5.35 30.61
CA ALA A 33 -9.33 -4.12 30.37
C ALA A 33 -10.15 -3.00 29.71
N LEU A 34 -11.24 -3.34 29.02
CA LEU A 34 -12.17 -2.38 28.44
C LEU A 34 -13.07 -1.74 29.51
N GLN A 35 -13.28 -2.42 30.64
CA GLN A 35 -14.08 -1.91 31.76
C GLN A 35 -13.32 -0.87 32.61
N PRO A 36 -14.03 0.06 33.27
CA PRO A 36 -15.47 0.30 33.13
C PRO A 36 -15.83 0.96 31.79
N LEU A 37 -16.95 0.57 31.20
CA LEU A 37 -17.52 1.23 30.02
C LEU A 37 -18.27 2.53 30.39
N PRO A 38 -18.50 3.42 29.41
CA PRO A 38 -19.42 4.54 29.56
C PRO A 38 -20.82 4.10 30.01
N GLU A 39 -21.56 5.02 30.63
CA GLU A 39 -22.88 4.73 31.17
C GLU A 39 -23.82 4.12 30.11
N GLY A 40 -24.45 2.99 30.45
CA GLY A 40 -25.36 2.27 29.56
C GLY A 40 -24.71 1.58 28.35
N ALA A 41 -23.39 1.68 28.17
CA ALA A 41 -22.69 0.96 27.10
C ALA A 41 -22.43 -0.51 27.49
N SER A 42 -22.41 -1.39 26.50
CA SER A 42 -22.14 -2.82 26.68
C SER A 42 -21.10 -3.33 25.68
N ALA A 43 -20.39 -4.39 26.06
CA ALA A 43 -19.44 -5.07 25.18
C ALA A 43 -19.71 -6.57 25.15
N ASP A 44 -19.95 -7.11 23.95
CA ASP A 44 -20.22 -8.52 23.72
C ASP A 44 -19.01 -9.17 23.04
N ALA A 45 -18.64 -10.38 23.45
CA ALA A 45 -17.58 -11.18 22.80
C ALA A 45 -18.07 -11.99 21.59
N ARG A 46 -19.40 -12.10 21.45
CA ARG A 46 -20.10 -12.87 20.43
C ARG A 46 -21.37 -12.11 20.03
N PRO A 47 -21.81 -12.20 18.77
CA PRO A 47 -23.05 -11.56 18.34
C PRO A 47 -24.24 -12.06 19.16
N ALA A 48 -24.95 -11.15 19.80
CA ALA A 48 -26.10 -11.44 20.66
C ALA A 48 -27.40 -10.82 20.11
N GLY A 49 -27.60 -10.91 18.79
CA GLY A 49 -28.76 -10.35 18.08
C GLY A 49 -28.75 -8.81 17.97
N GLY A 50 -29.36 -8.30 16.90
CA GLY A 50 -29.35 -6.87 16.57
C GLY A 50 -27.99 -6.35 16.08
N ALA A 51 -27.95 -5.09 15.66
CA ALA A 51 -26.74 -4.43 15.16
C ALA A 51 -25.99 -3.67 16.28
N TYR A 52 -24.70 -3.48 16.07
CA TYR A 52 -23.76 -2.87 17.01
C TYR A 52 -23.31 -1.48 16.55
N ASP A 53 -23.15 -0.56 17.50
CA ASP A 53 -22.67 0.80 17.26
C ASP A 53 -21.17 0.83 16.96
N ALA A 54 -20.43 -0.12 17.54
CA ALA A 54 -19.03 -0.35 17.24
C ALA A 54 -18.72 -1.84 17.13
N VAL A 55 -17.85 -2.20 16.19
CA VAL A 55 -17.31 -3.55 16.06
C VAL A 55 -15.79 -3.47 16.06
N GLN A 56 -15.15 -4.33 16.86
CA GLN A 56 -13.70 -4.47 16.90
C GLN A 56 -13.32 -5.90 16.55
N VAL A 57 -12.37 -6.06 15.63
CA VAL A 57 -11.88 -7.37 15.18
C VAL A 57 -10.43 -7.53 15.59
N PHE A 58 -10.09 -8.64 16.26
CA PHE A 58 -8.70 -9.02 16.50
C PHE A 58 -8.25 -10.09 15.49
N ALA A 59 -7.19 -9.78 14.75
CA ALA A 59 -6.60 -10.66 13.75
C ALA A 59 -5.09 -10.79 13.97
N LEU A 60 -4.57 -12.01 14.00
CA LEU A 60 -3.14 -12.27 14.09
C LEU A 60 -2.43 -12.06 12.76
N ASP A 61 -3.12 -12.27 11.65
CA ASP A 61 -2.63 -12.17 10.28
C ASP A 61 -3.77 -11.81 9.31
N ARG A 62 -3.43 -11.60 8.04
CA ARG A 62 -4.38 -11.25 6.98
C ARG A 62 -5.46 -12.31 6.77
N ALA A 63 -5.11 -13.60 6.81
CA ALA A 63 -6.06 -14.69 6.65
C ALA A 63 -7.11 -14.69 7.77
N ALA A 64 -6.67 -14.48 9.01
CA ALA A 64 -7.51 -14.31 10.18
C ALA A 64 -8.43 -13.09 10.05
N LEU A 65 -7.94 -11.99 9.48
CA LEU A 65 -8.75 -10.79 9.22
C LEU A 65 -9.81 -11.07 8.16
N GLU A 66 -9.42 -11.64 7.01
CA GLU A 66 -10.30 -11.98 5.88
C GLU A 66 -11.49 -12.84 6.30
N GLY A 67 -11.26 -13.86 7.13
CA GLY A 67 -12.34 -14.70 7.64
C GLY A 67 -13.34 -14.01 8.59
N ARG A 68 -12.99 -12.83 9.13
CA ARG A 68 -13.78 -12.13 10.17
C ARG A 68 -14.46 -10.86 9.66
N VAL A 69 -13.92 -10.21 8.63
CA VAL A 69 -14.48 -8.96 8.07
C VAL A 69 -15.97 -9.11 7.68
N PRO A 70 -16.43 -10.19 7.01
CA PRO A 70 -17.83 -10.32 6.64
C PRO A 70 -18.78 -10.27 7.85
N ALA A 71 -18.47 -11.01 8.92
CA ALA A 71 -19.26 -11.01 10.14
C ALA A 71 -19.21 -9.66 10.86
N ALA A 72 -18.06 -8.99 10.85
CA ALA A 72 -17.90 -7.68 11.45
C ALA A 72 -18.76 -6.63 10.75
N LEU A 73 -18.74 -6.59 9.42
CA LEU A 73 -19.53 -5.65 8.63
C LEU A 73 -21.03 -5.93 8.73
N ALA A 74 -21.44 -7.20 8.77
CA ALA A 74 -22.85 -7.57 8.93
C ALA A 74 -23.41 -7.17 10.31
N ALA A 75 -22.57 -7.17 11.35
CA ALA A 75 -22.97 -6.79 12.70
C ALA A 75 -22.97 -5.28 12.93
N LEU A 76 -22.30 -4.49 12.09
CA LEU A 76 -22.11 -3.05 12.27
C LEU A 76 -23.32 -2.26 11.77
N LYS A 77 -23.81 -1.30 12.57
CA LYS A 77 -24.82 -0.33 12.13
C LYS A 77 -24.26 0.54 11.00
N PRO A 78 -25.11 1.05 10.08
CA PRO A 78 -24.72 2.12 9.17
C PRO A 78 -24.11 3.31 9.93
N GLY A 79 -22.91 3.76 9.52
CA GLY A 79 -22.16 4.82 10.22
C GLY A 79 -21.48 4.39 11.52
N GLY A 80 -21.55 3.11 11.89
CA GLY A 80 -20.91 2.56 13.10
C GLY A 80 -19.37 2.58 13.04
N LEU A 81 -18.75 2.45 14.21
CA LEU A 81 -17.29 2.45 14.36
C LEU A 81 -16.69 1.06 14.12
N LEU A 82 -15.82 0.92 13.11
CA LEU A 82 -15.05 -0.30 12.91
C LEU A 82 -13.60 -0.14 13.36
N TRP A 83 -13.13 -1.07 14.19
CA TRP A 83 -11.74 -1.19 14.59
C TRP A 83 -11.17 -2.56 14.19
N ALA A 84 -9.95 -2.59 13.65
CA ALA A 84 -9.21 -3.83 13.42
C ALA A 84 -7.90 -3.79 14.21
N ALA A 85 -7.72 -4.77 15.09
CA ALA A 85 -6.57 -4.92 15.97
C ALA A 85 -5.59 -5.97 15.42
N TYR A 86 -4.31 -5.62 15.47
CA TYR A 86 -3.20 -6.42 14.96
C TYR A 86 -2.01 -6.39 15.93
N PRO A 87 -1.17 -7.44 15.95
CA PRO A 87 -0.04 -7.53 16.86
C PRO A 87 1.01 -6.44 16.61
N LYS A 88 1.65 -5.99 17.69
CA LYS A 88 2.87 -5.18 17.62
C LYS A 88 4.06 -6.06 17.24
N PRO A 89 5.06 -5.52 16.52
CA PRO A 89 6.33 -6.22 16.32
C PRO A 89 7.00 -6.52 17.67
N GLY A 90 7.40 -7.76 17.91
CA GLY A 90 8.00 -8.20 19.18
C GLY A 90 8.22 -9.71 19.24
N ASP A 91 8.34 -10.26 20.45
CA ASP A 91 8.62 -11.69 20.70
C ASP A 91 7.39 -12.61 20.47
N GLY A 92 6.28 -12.06 19.97
CA GLY A 92 5.07 -12.79 19.62
C GLY A 92 5.08 -13.36 18.19
N PRO A 93 3.97 -13.97 17.75
CA PRO A 93 3.83 -14.46 16.38
C PRO A 93 4.06 -13.33 15.37
N THR A 94 4.87 -13.59 14.35
CA THR A 94 5.08 -12.65 13.25
C THR A 94 3.78 -12.47 12.48
N SER A 95 3.23 -11.26 12.52
CA SER A 95 2.06 -10.87 11.74
C SER A 95 2.48 -10.29 10.38
N ASP A 96 1.71 -10.58 9.33
CA ASP A 96 1.78 -9.89 8.04
C ASP A 96 0.89 -8.64 7.97
N LEU A 97 0.17 -8.34 9.06
CA LEU A 97 -0.53 -7.08 9.27
C LEU A 97 0.43 -6.06 9.89
N THR A 98 0.49 -4.88 9.31
CA THR A 98 1.20 -3.74 9.87
C THR A 98 0.25 -2.55 9.94
N ARG A 99 0.75 -1.42 10.41
CA ARG A 99 -0.02 -0.17 10.31
C ARG A 99 -0.50 0.09 8.88
N ASP A 100 0.36 -0.16 7.90
CA ASP A 100 0.17 0.33 6.53
C ASP A 100 -0.16 -0.82 5.55
N HIS A 101 -0.03 -2.09 5.96
CA HIS A 101 -0.22 -3.26 5.10
C HIS A 101 -1.18 -4.30 5.69
N GLY A 102 -1.80 -5.10 4.82
CA GLY A 102 -2.66 -6.22 5.21
C GLY A 102 -4.17 -5.92 5.26
N TRP A 103 -4.58 -4.71 4.86
CA TRP A 103 -5.96 -4.21 4.98
C TRP A 103 -6.81 -4.37 3.70
N GLY A 104 -6.33 -5.15 2.72
CA GLY A 104 -6.93 -5.26 1.39
C GLY A 104 -8.43 -5.56 1.40
N THR A 105 -8.89 -6.43 2.31
CA THR A 105 -10.31 -6.82 2.43
C THR A 105 -11.19 -5.70 2.96
N LEU A 106 -10.68 -4.88 3.88
CA LEU A 106 -11.39 -3.69 4.36
C LEU A 106 -11.42 -2.59 3.29
N HIS A 107 -10.32 -2.42 2.54
CA HIS A 107 -10.30 -1.52 1.39
C HIS A 107 -11.27 -1.95 0.27
N ALA A 108 -11.36 -3.25 -0.01
CA ALA A 108 -12.33 -3.79 -0.96
C ALA A 108 -13.79 -3.57 -0.53
N ALA A 109 -14.03 -3.44 0.79
CA ALA A 109 -15.32 -3.07 1.37
C ALA A 109 -15.58 -1.55 1.35
N GLY A 110 -14.71 -0.75 0.73
CA GLY A 110 -14.86 0.71 0.63
C GLY A 110 -14.44 1.45 1.91
N LEU A 111 -13.66 0.81 2.78
CA LEU A 111 -13.21 1.40 4.04
C LEU A 111 -11.74 1.80 3.98
N VAL A 112 -11.40 2.89 4.67
CA VAL A 112 -10.03 3.39 4.79
C VAL A 112 -9.63 3.52 6.25
N ALA A 113 -8.37 3.21 6.55
CA ALA A 113 -7.82 3.37 7.88
C ALA A 113 -7.58 4.87 8.16
N VAL A 114 -8.08 5.37 9.28
CA VAL A 114 -8.02 6.81 9.61
C VAL A 114 -7.20 7.12 10.86
N THR A 115 -7.14 6.20 11.83
CA THR A 115 -6.51 6.48 13.13
C THR A 115 -5.99 5.20 13.73
N GLN A 116 -4.77 5.22 14.28
CA GLN A 116 -4.20 4.11 15.03
C GLN A 116 -4.17 4.42 16.52
N VAL A 117 -4.49 3.44 17.35
CA VAL A 117 -4.28 3.49 18.80
C VAL A 117 -3.52 2.25 19.26
N GLY A 118 -2.69 2.41 20.30
CA GLY A 118 -2.15 1.27 21.03
C GLY A 118 -3.19 0.77 22.03
N ILE A 119 -3.51 -0.52 21.98
CA ILE A 119 -4.38 -1.17 22.97
C ILE A 119 -3.59 -1.38 24.26
N ASP A 120 -2.49 -2.12 24.16
CA ASP A 120 -1.62 -2.50 25.27
C ASP A 120 -0.17 -2.69 24.78
N GLY A 121 0.66 -3.43 25.50
CA GLY A 121 2.05 -3.75 25.11
C GLY A 121 2.16 -4.63 23.86
N SER A 122 1.11 -5.35 23.49
CA SER A 122 1.12 -6.41 22.47
C SER A 122 0.27 -6.09 21.24
N TRP A 123 -0.70 -5.19 21.33
CA TRP A 123 -1.65 -4.92 20.25
C TRP A 123 -1.77 -3.44 19.88
N ASN A 124 -1.94 -3.19 18.59
CA ASN A 124 -2.44 -1.94 18.03
C ASN A 124 -3.85 -2.14 17.47
N ALA A 125 -4.60 -1.06 17.29
CA ALA A 125 -5.84 -1.06 16.53
C ALA A 125 -5.91 0.11 15.55
N LEU A 126 -6.40 -0.15 14.35
CA LEU A 126 -6.74 0.86 13.35
C LEU A 126 -8.25 1.03 13.27
N ARG A 127 -8.69 2.28 13.25
CA ARG A 127 -10.07 2.66 12.98
C ARG A 127 -10.28 2.75 11.47
N PHE A 128 -11.38 2.19 11.00
CA PHE A 128 -11.80 2.23 9.61
C PHE A 128 -13.08 3.04 9.46
N ARG A 129 -13.17 3.80 8.37
CA ARG A 129 -14.37 4.58 7.99
C ARG A 129 -14.67 4.41 6.51
N PRO A 130 -15.92 4.59 6.07
CA PRO A 130 -16.25 4.70 4.65
C PRO A 130 -15.37 5.77 3.99
N ALA A 131 -14.77 5.44 2.84
CA ALA A 131 -13.90 6.36 2.11
C ALA A 131 -14.59 7.70 1.79
N ALA A 132 -15.89 7.64 1.48
CA ALA A 132 -16.72 8.82 1.20
C ALA A 132 -16.90 9.77 2.41
N GLU A 133 -16.80 9.26 3.64
CA GLU A 133 -16.97 10.04 4.88
C GLU A 133 -15.64 10.41 5.55
N ALA A 134 -14.54 9.82 5.11
CA ALA A 134 -13.23 10.00 5.72
C ALA A 134 -12.62 11.39 5.46
N GLY A 135 -13.34 12.27 4.75
CA GLY A 135 -12.76 13.46 4.12
C GLY A 135 -11.89 12.98 2.96
N GLY A 136 -12.42 13.09 1.75
CA GLY A 136 -11.58 12.85 0.57
C GLY A 136 -10.41 13.84 0.57
N PRO A 137 -9.36 13.60 -0.23
CA PRO A 137 -8.27 14.54 -0.41
C PRO A 137 -8.75 15.99 -0.69
N GLU A 138 -9.93 16.15 -1.28
CA GLU A 138 -10.59 17.43 -1.53
C GLU A 138 -10.81 18.28 -0.26
N ASP A 139 -11.10 17.68 0.90
CA ASP A 139 -11.27 18.40 2.19
C ASP A 139 -9.93 18.74 2.88
N ALA A 140 -8.83 18.08 2.49
CA ALA A 140 -7.50 18.33 3.02
C ALA A 140 -6.71 19.40 2.22
N GLY A 141 -7.32 20.02 1.21
CA GLY A 141 -6.64 20.91 0.27
C GLY A 141 -5.66 20.16 -0.65
N ILE A 142 -5.84 18.85 -0.82
CA ILE A 142 -5.14 18.06 -1.83
C ILE A 142 -5.83 18.36 -3.16
N PRO A 143 -5.09 18.77 -4.20
CA PRO A 143 -5.70 19.16 -5.44
C PRO A 143 -6.19 17.87 -6.11
N PRO A 144 -7.28 17.92 -6.89
CA PRO A 144 -7.70 16.77 -7.65
C PRO A 144 -6.53 16.22 -8.49
N ALA A 145 -6.54 14.90 -8.69
CA ALA A 145 -5.43 14.13 -9.22
C ALA A 145 -4.96 14.55 -10.63
N ASP A 146 -5.83 15.26 -11.34
CA ASP A 146 -5.62 15.95 -12.62
C ASP A 146 -4.67 17.17 -12.55
N LEU A 147 -4.24 17.56 -11.36
CA LEU A 147 -3.33 18.71 -11.14
C LEU A 147 -1.86 18.32 -10.90
N LEU A 148 -1.52 17.02 -10.83
CA LEU A 148 -0.11 16.62 -10.77
C LEU A 148 0.55 16.74 -12.15
N PRO A 149 1.72 17.38 -12.25
CA PRO A 149 2.35 17.61 -13.54
C PRO A 149 2.89 16.31 -14.11
N VAL A 150 2.15 15.68 -15.02
CA VAL A 150 2.56 14.51 -15.80
C VAL A 150 3.23 14.91 -17.12
N GLY A 151 4.06 14.03 -17.66
CA GLY A 151 4.69 14.22 -18.97
C GLY A 151 6.17 13.82 -19.01
N ARG A 152 6.77 13.97 -20.20
CA ARG A 152 8.11 13.47 -20.53
C ARG A 152 9.24 14.06 -19.68
N ARG A 153 9.23 15.37 -19.47
CA ARG A 153 10.37 16.08 -18.86
C ARG A 153 10.38 15.89 -17.35
N ALA A 154 11.57 15.74 -16.78
CA ALA A 154 11.76 15.69 -15.34
C ALA A 154 11.79 17.11 -14.75
N THR A 155 11.07 17.32 -13.64
CA THR A 155 11.13 18.59 -12.89
C THR A 155 12.50 18.76 -12.24
N ALA A 156 12.86 20.01 -11.89
CA ALA A 156 14.09 20.28 -11.14
C ALA A 156 14.11 19.51 -9.81
N ALA A 157 12.97 19.42 -9.11
CA ALA A 157 12.85 18.65 -7.88
C ALA A 157 13.03 17.15 -8.09
N TYR A 158 12.51 16.56 -9.18
CA TYR A 158 12.78 15.15 -9.53
C TYR A 158 14.28 14.90 -9.74
N ARG A 159 14.94 15.80 -10.48
CA ARG A 159 16.39 15.70 -10.75
C ARG A 159 17.21 15.85 -9.46
N ALA A 160 16.85 16.80 -8.60
CA ALA A 160 17.51 17.01 -7.31
C ALA A 160 17.30 15.82 -6.38
N LEU A 161 16.07 15.30 -6.27
CA LEU A 161 15.77 14.11 -5.48
C LEU A 161 16.61 12.93 -5.95
N ARG A 162 16.68 12.68 -7.26
CA ARG A 162 17.50 11.60 -7.82
C ARG A 162 18.98 11.81 -7.52
N LEU A 163 19.51 13.02 -7.71
CA LEU A 163 20.91 13.36 -7.45
C LEU A 163 21.32 13.10 -6.00
N LEU A 164 20.41 13.32 -5.05
CA LEU A 164 20.65 13.09 -3.61
C LEU A 164 20.39 11.63 -3.19
N ALA A 165 19.32 11.02 -3.70
CA ALA A 165 18.91 9.67 -3.32
C ALA A 165 19.83 8.60 -3.89
N GLU A 166 20.30 8.75 -5.13
CA GLU A 166 21.16 7.78 -5.81
C GLU A 166 22.45 7.46 -5.03
N PRO A 167 23.31 8.43 -4.65
CA PRO A 167 24.52 8.13 -3.87
C PRO A 167 24.21 7.60 -2.47
N LEU A 168 23.15 8.11 -1.81
CA LEU A 168 22.72 7.63 -0.49
C LEU A 168 22.32 6.16 -0.54
N LEU A 169 21.50 5.79 -1.53
CA LEU A 169 21.05 4.42 -1.71
C LEU A 169 22.22 3.49 -2.10
N HIS A 170 23.18 3.94 -2.91
CA HIS A 170 24.40 3.18 -3.19
C HIS A 170 25.33 3.02 -1.99
N ALA A 171 25.33 3.98 -1.05
CA ALA A 171 26.03 3.84 0.22
C ALA A 171 25.33 2.83 1.15
N CYS A 172 23.99 2.87 1.17
CA CYS A 172 23.17 1.99 2.01
C CYS A 172 23.06 0.55 1.47
N PHE A 173 23.07 0.35 0.15
CA PHE A 173 22.75 -0.93 -0.50
C PHE A 173 23.65 -1.23 -1.71
N ARG A 174 23.81 -2.52 -2.04
CA ARG A 174 24.62 -2.97 -3.18
C ARG A 174 23.73 -3.32 -4.37
N PHE A 175 23.39 -2.31 -5.18
CA PHE A 175 22.58 -2.52 -6.37
C PHE A 175 23.31 -3.34 -7.44
N ARG A 176 22.62 -4.34 -7.99
CA ARG A 176 23.03 -5.12 -9.16
C ARG A 176 21.91 -5.05 -10.18
N VAL A 177 22.16 -4.32 -11.28
CA VAL A 177 21.17 -4.11 -12.33
C VAL A 177 21.59 -4.91 -13.56
N SER A 178 20.67 -5.67 -14.13
CA SER A 178 20.85 -6.44 -15.36
C SER A 178 19.72 -6.14 -16.34
N GLY A 179 20.00 -6.16 -17.65
CA GLY A 179 19.00 -5.87 -18.67
C GLY A 179 18.72 -4.37 -18.88
N ARG A 180 19.52 -3.46 -18.32
CA ARG A 180 19.30 -2.01 -18.42
C ARG A 180 19.29 -1.53 -19.89
N GLU A 181 20.05 -2.20 -20.73
CA GLU A 181 20.12 -2.01 -22.18
C GLU A 181 18.80 -2.29 -22.91
N ARG A 182 17.88 -3.05 -22.30
CA ARG A 182 16.56 -3.40 -22.84
C ARG A 182 15.52 -2.29 -22.64
N ILE A 183 15.83 -1.28 -21.83
CA ILE A 183 14.92 -0.14 -21.63
C ILE A 183 14.78 0.61 -22.96
N PRO A 184 13.55 0.84 -23.47
CA PRO A 184 13.34 1.56 -24.71
C PRO A 184 14.03 2.94 -24.70
N ARG A 185 14.88 3.19 -25.71
CA ARG A 185 15.64 4.45 -25.83
C ARG A 185 14.80 5.63 -26.34
N SER A 186 13.68 5.33 -27.00
CA SER A 186 12.75 6.30 -27.57
C SER A 186 11.31 5.92 -27.23
N GLY A 187 10.41 6.89 -27.35
CA GLY A 187 9.00 6.72 -27.02
C GLY A 187 8.71 6.75 -25.52
N THR A 188 7.56 6.20 -25.17
CA THR A 188 7.10 5.96 -23.80
C THR A 188 6.76 4.48 -23.63
N TYR A 189 6.56 4.05 -22.38
CA TYR A 189 6.35 2.65 -22.02
C TYR A 189 5.63 2.55 -20.68
N VAL A 190 5.05 1.37 -20.45
CA VAL A 190 4.50 0.97 -19.16
C VAL A 190 5.48 0.01 -18.50
N VAL A 191 5.91 0.30 -17.27
CA VAL A 191 6.77 -0.58 -16.47
C VAL A 191 5.91 -1.36 -15.50
N ILE A 192 6.12 -2.67 -15.44
CA ILE A 192 5.53 -3.53 -14.41
C ILE A 192 6.64 -4.16 -13.57
N ALA A 193 6.45 -4.21 -12.25
CA ALA A 193 7.37 -4.87 -11.34
C ALA A 193 6.63 -5.59 -10.21
N ASN A 194 7.27 -6.59 -9.61
CA ASN A 194 6.78 -7.13 -8.34
C ASN A 194 6.96 -6.11 -7.20
N HIS A 195 6.13 -6.21 -6.16
CA HIS A 195 6.12 -5.26 -5.05
C HIS A 195 6.63 -5.89 -3.75
N LEU A 196 7.73 -5.36 -3.20
CA LEU A 196 8.38 -5.85 -1.99
C LEU A 196 8.39 -4.82 -0.86
N GLY A 197 8.34 -3.52 -1.16
CA GLY A 197 8.25 -2.48 -0.13
C GLY A 197 8.52 -1.06 -0.63
N TRP A 198 8.87 -0.17 0.29
CA TRP A 198 9.04 1.26 0.02
C TRP A 198 10.20 1.58 -0.95
N LEU A 199 11.22 0.71 -1.01
CA LEU A 199 12.42 0.92 -1.81
C LEU A 199 12.17 0.73 -3.33
N ASP A 200 11.08 0.09 -3.72
CA ASP A 200 10.82 -0.32 -5.09
C ASP A 200 10.72 0.86 -6.05
N ALA A 201 9.88 1.86 -5.73
CA ALA A 201 9.67 3.03 -6.58
C ALA A 201 10.94 3.88 -6.73
N LEU A 202 11.73 4.01 -5.66
CA LEU A 202 13.02 4.71 -5.69
C LEU A 202 14.02 3.97 -6.57
N THR A 203 14.07 2.64 -6.44
CA THR A 203 14.93 1.78 -7.26
C THR A 203 14.59 1.90 -8.74
N LEU A 204 13.32 1.84 -9.11
CA LEU A 204 12.87 2.02 -10.49
C LEU A 204 13.22 3.42 -11.01
N SER A 205 13.05 4.47 -10.20
CA SER A 205 13.40 5.85 -10.58
C SER A 205 14.89 6.05 -10.87
N MET A 206 15.77 5.28 -10.22
CA MET A 206 17.22 5.29 -10.46
C MET A 206 17.61 4.46 -11.70
N VAL A 207 16.99 3.30 -11.86
CA VAL A 207 17.31 2.37 -12.96
C VAL A 207 16.84 2.90 -14.30
N PHE A 208 15.66 3.52 -14.34
CA PHE A 208 15.13 4.08 -15.58
C PHE A 208 15.75 5.45 -15.91
N PRO A 209 15.73 5.86 -17.20
CA PRO A 209 16.16 7.18 -17.63
C PRO A 209 15.47 8.30 -16.86
N VAL A 210 16.14 9.44 -16.76
CA VAL A 210 15.52 10.66 -16.21
C VAL A 210 14.33 11.08 -17.09
N GLU A 211 14.44 10.84 -18.41
CA GLU A 211 13.43 11.16 -19.41
C GLU A 211 13.30 9.98 -20.41
N PRO A 212 12.08 9.47 -20.69
CA PRO A 212 10.80 9.94 -20.17
C PRO A 212 10.68 9.75 -18.66
N ARG A 213 10.20 10.79 -17.96
CA ARG A 213 10.02 10.75 -16.51
C ARG A 213 9.05 9.62 -16.16
N LEU A 214 9.40 8.85 -15.14
CA LEU A 214 8.61 7.73 -14.66
C LEU A 214 7.56 8.21 -13.64
N HIS A 215 6.33 7.77 -13.83
CA HIS A 215 5.16 8.15 -13.04
C HIS A 215 4.55 6.92 -12.39
N PHE A 216 4.45 6.91 -11.07
CA PHE A 216 3.98 5.76 -10.30
C PHE A 216 2.49 5.84 -10.02
N LEU A 217 1.76 4.75 -10.25
CA LEU A 217 0.39 4.62 -9.79
C LEU A 217 0.38 4.32 -8.29
N ALA A 218 -0.03 5.29 -7.49
CA ALA A 218 -0.14 5.14 -6.05
C ALA A 218 -1.37 5.87 -5.54
N ASP A 219 -1.95 5.38 -4.44
CA ASP A 219 -2.95 6.13 -3.68
C ASP A 219 -2.20 7.15 -2.81
N PRO A 220 -2.27 8.46 -3.12
CA PRO A 220 -1.54 9.47 -2.37
C PRO A 220 -2.06 9.58 -0.93
N THR A 221 -3.31 9.20 -0.66
CA THR A 221 -3.92 9.32 0.67
C THR A 221 -3.41 8.24 1.63
N SER A 222 -3.11 7.04 1.12
CA SER A 222 -2.48 5.99 1.93
C SER A 222 -0.98 6.23 2.11
N MET A 223 -0.32 6.89 1.15
CA MET A 223 1.13 7.06 1.13
C MET A 223 1.61 8.36 1.78
N ILE A 224 0.80 9.41 1.80
CA ILE A 224 1.24 10.75 2.17
C ILE A 224 0.49 11.22 3.41
N ARG A 225 1.24 11.35 4.51
CA ARG A 225 0.68 11.62 5.83
C ARG A 225 1.21 12.92 6.42
N ARG A 226 2.32 13.44 5.88
CA ARG A 226 2.93 14.72 6.29
C ARG A 226 2.89 15.74 5.15
N ARG A 227 2.78 17.02 5.51
CA ARG A 227 2.81 18.14 4.55
C ARG A 227 4.06 18.16 3.69
N PHE A 228 5.19 17.73 4.25
CA PHE A 228 6.47 17.66 3.54
C PHE A 228 6.51 16.53 2.50
N GLU A 229 6.03 15.33 2.83
CA GLU A 229 5.90 14.20 1.88
C GLU A 229 4.97 14.61 0.71
N TRP A 230 3.89 15.31 1.03
CA TRP A 230 2.97 15.86 0.05
C TRP A 230 3.63 16.88 -0.88
N TRP A 231 4.46 17.76 -0.30
CA TRP A 231 5.26 18.71 -1.06
C TRP A 231 6.25 18.00 -1.99
N ILE A 232 6.96 16.95 -1.54
CA ILE A 232 7.87 16.16 -2.38
C ILE A 232 7.11 15.54 -3.55
N VAL A 233 5.96 14.91 -3.30
CA VAL A 233 5.15 14.27 -4.34
C VAL A 233 4.66 15.30 -5.36
N ARG A 234 4.17 16.47 -4.91
CA ARG A 234 3.79 17.55 -5.82
C ARG A 234 4.97 18.10 -6.61
N ALA A 235 6.11 18.33 -5.95
CA ALA A 235 7.28 18.94 -6.58
C ALA A 235 7.94 18.01 -7.61
N THR A 236 8.01 16.71 -7.31
CA THR A 236 8.54 15.69 -8.23
C THR A 236 7.55 15.35 -9.34
N GLY A 237 6.24 15.43 -9.05
CA GLY A 237 5.14 15.14 -9.97
C GLY A 237 5.21 13.74 -10.56
N GLY A 238 5.89 12.81 -9.89
CA GLY A 238 6.16 11.44 -10.37
C GLY A 238 5.10 10.45 -9.92
N ILE A 239 3.91 10.90 -9.52
CA ILE A 239 2.83 10.04 -9.02
C ILE A 239 1.53 10.36 -9.78
N VAL A 240 0.89 9.32 -10.29
CA VAL A 240 -0.48 9.35 -10.81
C VAL A 240 -1.39 8.81 -9.73
N PRO A 241 -2.32 9.62 -9.18
CA PRO A 241 -3.15 9.19 -8.07
C PRO A 241 -4.11 8.09 -8.47
N VAL A 242 -4.20 7.06 -7.63
CA VAL A 242 -5.19 5.99 -7.78
C VAL A 242 -6.14 6.04 -6.60
N ASP A 243 -7.43 6.18 -6.88
CA ASP A 243 -8.46 5.94 -5.87
C ASP A 243 -8.83 4.46 -5.87
N ARG A 244 -8.45 3.71 -4.82
CA ARG A 244 -8.73 2.27 -4.73
C ARG A 244 -10.18 1.94 -4.38
N SER A 245 -10.98 2.93 -3.98
CA SER A 245 -12.38 2.75 -3.54
C SER A 245 -13.38 2.72 -4.70
N LEU A 246 -13.01 3.23 -5.87
CA LEU A 246 -13.88 3.31 -7.04
C LEU A 246 -13.73 2.07 -7.93
N ARG A 247 -14.81 1.28 -8.03
CA ARG A 247 -14.88 0.04 -8.85
C ARG A 247 -14.67 0.27 -10.35
N HIS A 248 -14.87 1.50 -10.83
CA HIS A 248 -14.59 1.92 -12.21
C HIS A 248 -13.82 3.24 -12.18
N ASN A 249 -12.52 3.16 -12.43
CA ASN A 249 -11.62 4.28 -12.27
C ASN A 249 -11.37 4.98 -13.61
N GLU A 250 -12.43 5.44 -14.30
CA GLU A 250 -12.31 6.15 -15.58
C GLU A 250 -11.36 7.36 -15.48
N LYS A 251 -11.33 8.00 -14.30
CA LYS A 251 -10.38 9.08 -13.98
C LYS A 251 -8.93 8.61 -14.07
N LEU A 252 -8.62 7.44 -13.50
CA LEU A 252 -7.28 6.83 -13.58
C LEU A 252 -6.88 6.54 -15.02
N PHE A 253 -7.77 5.88 -15.79
CA PHE A 253 -7.51 5.57 -17.20
C PHE A 253 -7.22 6.84 -18.00
N ARG A 254 -8.02 7.89 -17.81
CA ARG A 254 -7.81 9.19 -18.45
C ARG A 254 -6.46 9.81 -18.09
N GLN A 255 -6.03 9.70 -16.84
CA GLN A 255 -4.76 10.26 -16.37
C GLN A 255 -3.55 9.50 -16.88
N VAL A 256 -3.60 8.17 -16.84
CA VAL A 256 -2.55 7.32 -17.39
C VAL A 256 -2.41 7.57 -18.89
N ARG A 257 -3.54 7.62 -19.62
CA ARG A 257 -3.55 7.96 -21.04
C ARG A 257 -2.92 9.33 -21.30
N ARG A 258 -3.35 10.36 -20.58
CA ARG A 258 -2.77 11.71 -20.68
C ARG A 258 -1.26 11.72 -20.39
N CYS A 259 -0.80 10.96 -19.40
CA CYS A 259 0.62 10.86 -19.08
C CYS A 259 1.42 10.26 -20.25
N LEU A 260 0.94 9.17 -20.82
CA LEU A 260 1.56 8.50 -21.97
C LEU A 260 1.53 9.38 -23.23
N GLU A 261 0.39 10.05 -23.51
CA GLU A 261 0.24 11.04 -24.60
C GLU A 261 1.23 12.21 -24.48
N LEU A 262 1.48 12.69 -23.25
CA LEU A 262 2.47 13.74 -22.96
C LEU A 262 3.92 13.21 -22.91
N GLY A 263 4.13 11.96 -23.33
CA GLY A 263 5.44 11.31 -23.45
C GLY A 263 6.10 10.95 -22.13
N GLY A 264 5.35 10.93 -21.02
CA GLY A 264 5.81 10.39 -19.73
C GLY A 264 5.63 8.88 -19.69
N ALA A 265 6.49 8.16 -18.96
CA ALA A 265 6.39 6.73 -18.77
C ALA A 265 5.66 6.41 -17.47
N VAL A 266 4.98 5.26 -17.41
CA VAL A 266 4.16 4.89 -16.26
C VAL A 266 4.70 3.62 -15.63
N ALA A 267 4.94 3.60 -14.32
CA ALA A 267 5.28 2.43 -13.55
C ALA A 267 4.14 2.05 -12.60
N LEU A 268 3.89 0.75 -12.48
CA LEU A 268 2.93 0.23 -11.52
C LEU A 268 3.32 -1.17 -11.05
N PHE A 269 2.80 -1.52 -9.89
CA PHE A 269 2.93 -2.85 -9.31
C PHE A 269 1.60 -3.59 -9.47
N PRO A 270 1.47 -4.49 -10.46
CA PRO A 270 0.17 -5.07 -10.83
C PRO A 270 -0.43 -5.97 -9.76
N GLU A 271 0.37 -6.40 -8.77
CA GLU A 271 -0.09 -7.09 -7.56
C GLU A 271 -1.06 -6.23 -6.73
N GLY A 272 -0.89 -4.91 -6.76
CA GLY A 272 -1.72 -3.93 -6.02
C GLY A 272 -1.49 -3.88 -4.51
N ASP A 273 -0.71 -4.82 -3.97
CA ASP A 273 -0.27 -4.89 -2.58
C ASP A 273 1.17 -5.40 -2.54
N VAL A 274 1.83 -5.23 -1.40
CA VAL A 274 3.19 -5.73 -1.19
C VAL A 274 3.15 -7.24 -1.01
N GLY A 275 3.93 -7.98 -1.81
CA GLY A 275 4.03 -9.44 -1.74
C GLY A 275 4.48 -9.90 -0.35
N PRO A 276 3.89 -10.96 0.23
CA PRO A 276 4.16 -11.40 1.60
C PRO A 276 5.57 -11.98 1.75
N ARG A 277 6.09 -12.61 0.69
CA ARG A 277 7.39 -13.28 0.66
C ARG A 277 8.14 -12.92 -0.61
N GLU A 278 9.45 -12.82 -0.47
CA GLU A 278 10.33 -12.51 -1.58
C GLU A 278 10.50 -13.72 -2.50
N GLY A 279 10.37 -13.51 -3.82
CA GLY A 279 10.38 -14.58 -4.82
C GLY A 279 9.01 -15.19 -5.11
N GLU A 280 7.96 -14.79 -4.37
CA GLU A 280 6.57 -15.15 -4.66
C GLU A 280 5.85 -13.96 -5.31
N LEU A 281 4.97 -14.23 -6.28
CA LEU A 281 4.12 -13.23 -6.92
C LEU A 281 2.68 -13.37 -6.46
N LEU A 282 2.04 -12.26 -6.13
CA LEU A 282 0.59 -12.19 -6.04
C LEU A 282 -0.03 -12.15 -7.45
N PRO A 283 -1.34 -12.48 -7.59
CA PRO A 283 -2.05 -12.36 -8.85
C PRO A 283 -2.00 -10.93 -9.42
N PHE A 284 -1.69 -10.81 -10.71
CA PHE A 284 -1.63 -9.51 -11.37
C PHE A 284 -3.02 -9.02 -11.77
N LYS A 285 -3.25 -7.71 -11.58
CA LYS A 285 -4.41 -7.01 -12.13
C LYS A 285 -4.14 -6.60 -13.57
N LYS A 286 -5.19 -6.57 -14.39
CA LYS A 286 -5.13 -6.28 -15.83
C LYS A 286 -4.88 -4.81 -16.21
N GLY A 287 -4.87 -3.88 -15.25
CA GLY A 287 -4.79 -2.44 -15.51
C GLY A 287 -3.63 -2.04 -16.43
N PHE A 288 -2.44 -2.60 -16.20
CA PHE A 288 -1.27 -2.31 -17.04
C PHE A 288 -1.45 -2.72 -18.50
N ALA A 289 -2.10 -3.85 -18.75
CA ALA A 289 -2.30 -4.37 -20.10
C ALA A 289 -3.30 -3.49 -20.85
N HIS A 290 -4.37 -3.02 -20.19
CA HIS A 290 -5.27 -2.03 -20.78
C HIS A 290 -4.53 -0.74 -21.14
N PHE A 291 -3.74 -0.17 -20.22
CA PHE A 291 -3.00 1.06 -20.46
C PHE A 291 -2.03 0.94 -21.64
N ALA A 292 -1.30 -0.18 -21.70
CA ALA A 292 -0.29 -0.40 -22.72
C ALA A 292 -0.89 -0.69 -24.11
N VAL A 293 -1.99 -1.45 -24.18
CA VAL A 293 -2.70 -1.73 -25.43
C VAL A 293 -3.42 -0.47 -25.96
N GLU A 294 -4.14 0.26 -25.11
CA GLU A 294 -4.86 1.48 -25.51
C GLU A 294 -3.90 2.55 -26.04
N ALA A 295 -2.74 2.72 -25.39
CA ALA A 295 -1.74 3.69 -25.82
C ALA A 295 -0.82 3.17 -26.94
N GLY A 296 -0.86 1.87 -27.27
CA GLY A 296 0.05 1.27 -28.26
C GLY A 296 1.52 1.31 -27.86
N VAL A 297 1.82 1.22 -26.55
CA VAL A 297 3.18 1.33 -25.99
C VAL A 297 3.63 -0.01 -25.40
N PRO A 298 4.93 -0.32 -25.42
CA PRO A 298 5.41 -1.59 -24.90
C PRO A 298 5.32 -1.65 -23.36
N VAL A 299 5.17 -2.88 -22.85
CA VAL A 299 5.28 -3.18 -21.41
C VAL A 299 6.71 -3.63 -21.10
N VAL A 300 7.39 -2.97 -20.18
CA VAL A 300 8.75 -3.34 -19.71
C VAL A 300 8.63 -4.09 -18.39
N PRO A 301 8.82 -5.42 -18.37
CA PRO A 301 8.77 -6.21 -17.16
C PRO A 301 10.06 -6.06 -16.35
N VAL A 302 9.95 -5.95 -15.04
CA VAL A 302 11.07 -5.84 -14.11
C VAL A 302 10.85 -6.79 -12.93
N ALA A 303 11.92 -7.47 -12.49
CA ALA A 303 11.93 -8.18 -11.22
C ALA A 303 12.87 -7.50 -10.23
N LEU A 304 12.36 -7.30 -9.02
CA LEU A 304 13.05 -6.77 -7.85
C LEU A 304 13.29 -7.90 -6.85
N SER A 305 14.48 -7.90 -6.24
CA SER A 305 14.87 -8.89 -5.23
C SER A 305 15.93 -8.30 -4.28
N GLY A 306 15.93 -8.76 -3.04
CA GLY A 306 16.62 -8.20 -1.89
C GLY A 306 15.91 -7.05 -1.16
N ALA A 307 14.73 -6.61 -1.61
CA ALA A 307 14.13 -5.35 -1.16
C ALA A 307 13.06 -5.51 -0.05
N LYS A 308 12.67 -6.74 0.29
CA LYS A 308 11.62 -7.01 1.31
C LYS A 308 12.10 -6.77 2.74
N ASP A 309 13.29 -7.24 3.07
CA ASP A 309 13.93 -7.10 4.39
C ASP A 309 15.28 -6.39 4.22
N LEU A 310 15.44 -5.18 4.74
CA LEU A 310 16.55 -4.28 4.39
C LEU A 310 17.57 -4.17 5.52
N TRP A 311 18.86 -4.22 5.19
CA TRP A 311 19.96 -3.89 6.11
C TRP A 311 21.15 -3.30 5.34
N LEU A 312 22.08 -2.70 6.09
CA LEU A 312 23.20 -1.98 5.49
C LEU A 312 24.06 -2.90 4.60
N ARG A 313 24.39 -2.40 3.40
CA ARG A 313 25.12 -3.07 2.31
C ARG A 313 24.45 -4.34 1.76
N LYS A 314 23.16 -4.58 2.03
CA LYS A 314 22.42 -5.70 1.44
C LYS A 314 22.41 -5.60 -0.10
N PRO A 315 22.63 -6.71 -0.84
CA PRO A 315 22.50 -6.72 -2.29
C PRO A 315 21.04 -6.57 -2.71
N ILE A 316 20.77 -5.60 -3.58
CA ILE A 316 19.47 -5.38 -4.22
C ILE A 316 19.64 -5.68 -5.70
N ARG A 317 18.85 -6.62 -6.22
CA ARG A 317 18.91 -7.05 -7.62
C ARG A 317 17.72 -6.47 -8.37
N VAL A 318 18.01 -5.94 -9.56
CA VAL A 318 17.01 -5.43 -10.49
C VAL A 318 17.27 -6.08 -11.84
N LEU A 319 16.29 -6.85 -12.32
CA LEU A 319 16.37 -7.52 -13.60
C LEU A 319 15.32 -6.92 -14.52
N VAL A 320 15.75 -6.24 -15.57
CA VAL A 320 14.89 -5.70 -16.62
C VAL A 320 14.76 -6.76 -17.72
N GLY A 321 13.53 -7.13 -18.06
CA GLY A 321 13.22 -8.08 -19.13
C GLY A 321 13.04 -7.41 -20.48
N GLU A 322 12.79 -8.25 -21.50
CA GLU A 322 12.51 -7.78 -22.85
C GLU A 322 11.17 -7.02 -22.88
N PRO A 323 11.11 -5.83 -23.52
CA PRO A 323 9.86 -5.12 -23.70
C PRO A 323 8.85 -5.95 -24.50
N ILE A 324 7.64 -6.04 -23.99
CA ILE A 324 6.53 -6.76 -24.63
C ILE A 324 5.81 -5.76 -25.56
N PRO A 325 5.84 -5.96 -26.89
CA PRO A 325 5.13 -5.11 -27.82
C PRO A 325 3.62 -5.34 -27.71
N THR A 326 2.83 -4.27 -27.80
CA THR A 326 1.36 -4.32 -27.69
C THR A 326 0.62 -4.17 -29.01
N THR A 327 1.30 -3.71 -30.07
CA THR A 327 0.72 -3.54 -31.40
C THR A 327 0.11 -4.85 -31.91
N GLY A 328 -1.18 -4.83 -32.23
CA GLY A 328 -1.91 -5.99 -32.75
C GLY A 328 -2.22 -7.08 -31.71
N ARG A 329 -1.95 -6.85 -30.41
CA ARG A 329 -2.25 -7.80 -29.33
C ARG A 329 -3.46 -7.38 -28.52
N GLY A 330 -4.20 -8.37 -28.01
CA GLY A 330 -5.30 -8.15 -27.07
C GLY A 330 -4.83 -7.92 -25.63
N VAL A 331 -5.71 -7.36 -24.79
CA VAL A 331 -5.41 -7.10 -23.37
C VAL A 331 -5.05 -8.37 -22.61
N GLU A 332 -5.82 -9.45 -22.79
CA GLU A 332 -5.57 -10.73 -22.11
C GLU A 332 -4.20 -11.31 -22.46
N GLU A 333 -3.83 -11.24 -23.73
CA GLU A 333 -2.54 -11.73 -24.21
C GLU A 333 -1.37 -10.93 -23.60
N VAL A 334 -1.47 -9.59 -23.60
CA VAL A 334 -0.45 -8.71 -22.99
C VAL A 334 -0.37 -8.94 -21.48
N HIS A 335 -1.50 -9.15 -20.82
CA HIS A 335 -1.55 -9.49 -19.40
C HIS A 335 -0.77 -10.77 -19.10
N ASP A 336 -1.08 -11.86 -19.82
CA ASP A 336 -0.46 -13.17 -19.61
C ASP A 336 1.04 -13.16 -19.93
N LEU A 337 1.44 -12.43 -20.98
CA LEU A 337 2.84 -12.20 -21.30
C LEU A 337 3.55 -11.43 -20.19
N GLY A 338 2.92 -10.39 -19.63
CA GLY A 338 3.47 -9.61 -18.53
C GLY A 338 3.70 -10.46 -17.28
N VAL A 339 2.71 -11.27 -16.88
CA VAL A 339 2.81 -12.20 -15.75
C VAL A 339 3.97 -13.18 -15.97
N LYS A 340 3.99 -13.87 -17.13
CA LYS A 340 5.04 -14.85 -17.45
C LYS A 340 6.43 -14.21 -17.52
N ALA A 341 6.53 -12.98 -18.02
CA ALA A 341 7.80 -12.28 -18.13
C ALA A 341 8.37 -11.94 -16.76
N VAL A 342 7.58 -11.36 -15.85
CA VAL A 342 8.05 -11.05 -14.48
C VAL A 342 8.39 -12.35 -13.72
N ALA A 343 7.55 -13.39 -13.83
CA ALA A 343 7.80 -14.68 -13.20
C ALA A 343 9.12 -15.33 -13.65
N ARG A 344 9.47 -15.24 -14.93
CA ARG A 344 10.76 -15.76 -15.47
C ARG A 344 11.97 -14.96 -14.99
N LEU A 345 11.79 -13.68 -14.65
CA LEU A 345 12.87 -12.81 -14.18
C LEU A 345 13.14 -12.99 -12.69
N LEU A 346 12.18 -13.50 -11.91
CA LEU A 346 12.35 -13.70 -10.48
C LEU A 346 13.33 -14.84 -10.20
N PRO A 347 14.49 -14.54 -9.57
CA PRO A 347 15.38 -15.59 -9.12
C PRO A 347 14.79 -16.26 -7.87
N ALA A 348 15.13 -17.53 -7.66
CA ALA A 348 15.03 -18.12 -6.32
C ALA A 348 15.82 -17.23 -5.35
N TYR A 349 15.19 -16.84 -4.25
CA TYR A 349 15.77 -15.90 -3.31
C TYR A 349 16.12 -16.57 -1.98
N THR A 350 17.26 -16.18 -1.45
CA THR A 350 17.66 -16.50 -0.09
C THR A 350 18.43 -15.31 0.43
N ASP A 351 18.12 -14.91 1.66
CA ASP A 351 18.83 -13.82 2.31
C ASP A 351 20.34 -14.12 2.35
N PRO A 352 21.20 -13.14 2.03
CA PRO A 352 22.63 -13.35 2.15
C PRO A 352 22.99 -13.53 3.64
N PRO A 353 23.94 -14.43 3.94
CA PRO A 353 24.38 -14.65 5.31
C PRO A 353 25.10 -13.42 5.87
N GLY A 354 25.07 -13.26 7.19
CA GLY A 354 25.81 -12.21 7.89
C GLY A 354 24.95 -11.28 8.75
N PRO A 355 25.56 -10.25 9.36
CA PRO A 355 24.88 -9.36 10.29
C PRO A 355 23.89 -8.44 9.57
N ARG A 356 22.68 -8.34 10.10
CA ARG A 356 21.61 -7.47 9.59
C ARG A 356 21.64 -6.10 10.27
N LEU A 357 22.70 -5.33 10.00
CA LEU A 357 22.91 -4.01 10.61
C LEU A 357 21.82 -3.00 10.21
N LEU A 358 21.31 -2.26 11.20
CA LEU A 358 20.25 -1.25 11.03
C LEU A 358 18.94 -1.79 10.43
N ARG A 359 18.71 -3.10 10.51
CA ARG A 359 17.59 -3.78 9.86
C ARG A 359 16.22 -3.16 10.15
N ARG A 360 15.91 -2.98 11.43
CA ARG A 360 14.62 -2.41 11.88
C ARG A 360 14.41 -1.01 11.29
N TRP A 361 15.45 -0.17 11.36
CA TRP A 361 15.37 1.21 10.88
C TRP A 361 15.24 1.31 9.37
N LEU A 362 16.00 0.50 8.61
CA LEU A 362 15.96 0.52 7.15
C LEU A 362 14.71 -0.14 6.58
N THR A 363 14.18 -1.19 7.23
CA THR A 363 12.99 -1.89 6.74
C THR A 363 11.71 -1.08 7.00
N GLU A 364 11.65 -0.32 8.09
CA GLU A 364 10.45 0.44 8.53
C GLU A 364 10.58 1.96 8.31
N LEU A 365 11.51 2.40 7.46
CA LEU A 365 11.85 3.83 7.27
C LEU A 365 10.68 4.69 6.77
N LEU A 366 9.79 4.06 5.98
CA LEU A 366 8.63 4.63 5.30
C LEU A 366 7.49 3.60 5.36
#